data_AF-A0A2W2K0H0-F1
#
_entry.id   AF-A0A2W2K0H0-F1
#
_cell.length_a   1.000
_cell.length_b   1.000
_cell.length_c   1.000
_cell.angle_alpha   90.00
_cell.angle_beta   90.00
_cell.angle_gamma   90.00
#
_symmetry.space_group_name_H-M   'P 1'
#
loop_
_entity.id
_entity.type
_entity.pdbx_description
1 polymer ?
#
loop_
_entity_poly.entity_id
_entity_poly.type
_entity_poly.pdbx_seq_one_letter_code
_entity_poly.pdbx_strand_id
1 'polypeptide(L)'
;PAAPATDDDFPGGRFGRQWQWTANPREGWVTRHSGDGLRPVCVRSADAHDLRRLPNVLTQRLPGRTVAVEVDLVLHAGAPGARAGLAVLGDAYGWIGLQRGTDGQVHLVHRFAEAAAASERDAGHPRHAPDGRARLRIEAGAGARCRFLADVGDGFRPSGQVFAATPWRWVGALLGLFAAAPAGRGHAGAADFTLFRITVL
;
A
#
# COMPACT_ATOMS: atom_id res chain seq x y z
N PRO A 1 17.64 -8.45 22.86
CA PRO A 1 18.03 -7.92 21.52
C PRO A 1 16.98 -6.91 21.02
N ALA A 2 17.35 -5.64 20.85
CA ALA A 2 16.44 -4.57 20.46
C ALA A 2 16.53 -4.31 18.94
N ALA A 3 15.85 -5.11 18.14
CA ALA A 3 15.58 -4.73 16.75
C ALA A 3 14.57 -3.58 16.72
N PRO A 4 14.59 -2.68 15.71
CA PRO A 4 13.55 -1.68 15.54
C PRO A 4 12.16 -2.31 15.48
N ALA A 5 11.15 -1.61 15.99
CA ALA A 5 9.76 -1.97 15.76
C ALA A 5 9.47 -2.03 14.25
N THR A 6 8.67 -3.01 13.83
CA THR A 6 8.32 -3.25 12.42
C THR A 6 6.83 -3.43 12.27
N ASP A 7 6.23 -4.18 13.20
CA ASP A 7 4.79 -4.30 13.38
C ASP A 7 4.16 -3.00 13.86
N ASP A 8 2.89 -2.78 13.51
CA ASP A 8 2.09 -1.68 14.03
C ASP A 8 0.60 -2.00 14.00
N ASP A 9 -0.09 -1.80 15.11
CA ASP A 9 -1.57 -1.80 15.17
C ASP A 9 -2.16 -0.40 15.01
N PHE A 10 -1.29 0.60 14.91
CA PHE A 10 -1.64 2.02 14.80
C PHE A 10 -2.51 2.52 15.96
N PRO A 11 -2.07 2.34 17.23
CA PRO A 11 -2.90 2.63 18.38
C PRO A 11 -3.32 4.10 18.44
N GLY A 12 -4.64 4.32 18.60
CA GLY A 12 -5.22 5.66 18.61
C GLY A 12 -5.04 6.43 17.29
N GLY A 13 -5.07 5.73 16.15
CA GLY A 13 -4.98 6.33 14.83
C GLY A 13 -3.60 6.89 14.46
N ARG A 14 -2.53 6.44 15.14
CA ARG A 14 -1.17 6.98 15.01
C ARG A 14 -0.20 5.88 14.60
N PHE A 15 0.78 6.22 13.78
CA PHE A 15 1.86 5.32 13.42
C PHE A 15 3.10 5.52 14.32
N GLY A 16 3.83 4.42 14.55
CA GLY A 16 5.06 4.42 15.34
C GLY A 16 6.26 5.05 14.61
N ARG A 17 7.38 5.15 15.33
CA ARG A 17 8.63 5.80 14.86
C ARG A 17 9.33 5.09 13.70
N GLN A 18 8.95 3.86 13.41
CA GLN A 18 9.45 3.08 12.27
C GLN A 18 8.94 3.62 10.93
N TRP A 19 7.88 4.42 10.94
CA TRP A 19 7.25 4.97 9.77
C TRP A 19 7.73 6.39 9.45
N GLN A 20 7.86 6.68 8.16
CA GLN A 20 8.26 7.97 7.62
C GLN A 20 7.47 8.29 6.35
N TRP A 21 7.10 9.54 6.17
CA TRP A 21 6.50 10.02 4.92
C TRP A 21 7.56 10.15 3.82
N THR A 22 7.16 9.93 2.57
CA THR A 22 8.03 10.15 1.40
C THR A 22 8.34 11.62 1.14
N ALA A 23 7.55 12.54 1.69
CA ALA A 23 7.76 13.98 1.63
C ALA A 23 7.42 14.64 2.98
N ASN A 24 7.62 15.96 3.07
CA ASN A 24 7.27 16.72 4.27
C ASN A 24 5.79 16.52 4.63
N PRO A 25 5.47 16.10 5.88
CA PRO A 25 4.11 15.80 6.29
C PRO A 25 3.20 17.00 6.13
N ARG A 26 1.95 16.75 5.75
CA ARG A 26 0.87 17.75 5.75
C ARG A 26 -0.31 17.25 6.56
N GLU A 27 -1.05 18.18 7.13
CA GLU A 27 -2.30 17.88 7.81
C GLU A 27 -3.33 17.28 6.84
N GLY A 28 -4.20 16.40 7.37
CA GLY A 28 -5.27 15.78 6.59
C GLY A 28 -4.88 14.56 5.75
N TRP A 29 -3.60 14.13 5.74
CA TRP A 29 -3.22 12.86 5.10
C TRP A 29 -3.70 11.63 5.86
N VAL A 30 -3.85 11.74 7.18
CA VAL A 30 -4.38 10.69 8.05
C VAL A 30 -5.44 11.31 8.95
N THR A 31 -6.60 10.67 9.01
CA THR A 31 -7.69 11.05 9.91
C THR A 31 -7.36 10.58 11.33
N ARG A 32 -7.40 11.50 12.30
CA ARG A 32 -7.25 11.15 13.72
C ARG A 32 -8.54 10.51 14.24
N HIS A 33 -8.41 9.42 14.97
CA HIS A 33 -9.51 8.78 15.71
C HIS A 33 -8.97 8.14 16.99
N SER A 34 -9.87 7.71 17.88
CA SER A 34 -9.52 7.11 19.17
C SER A 34 -9.30 5.59 19.14
N GLY A 35 -9.77 4.91 18.09
CA GLY A 35 -9.56 3.47 17.91
C GLY A 35 -8.21 3.11 17.27
N ASP A 36 -7.96 1.81 17.13
CA ASP A 36 -6.79 1.26 16.44
C ASP A 36 -6.98 1.31 14.91
N GLY A 37 -5.85 1.20 14.18
CA GLY A 37 -5.81 1.27 12.72
C GLY A 37 -5.37 2.64 12.21
N LEU A 38 -4.77 2.65 11.02
CA LEU A 38 -4.38 3.86 10.30
C LEU A 38 -5.47 4.21 9.30
N ARG A 39 -5.99 5.44 9.35
CA ARG A 39 -6.98 5.93 8.38
C ARG A 39 -6.41 6.98 7.42
N PRO A 40 -5.63 6.60 6.39
CA PRO A 40 -5.17 7.56 5.40
C PRO A 40 -6.33 8.02 4.51
N VAL A 41 -6.37 9.32 4.23
CA VAL A 41 -7.33 9.92 3.29
C VAL A 41 -6.89 9.59 1.86
N CYS A 42 -7.84 9.30 0.98
CA CYS A 42 -7.57 9.18 -0.45
C CYS A 42 -7.27 10.57 -1.03
N VAL A 43 -6.02 11.02 -0.90
CA VAL A 43 -5.60 12.36 -1.35
C VAL A 43 -5.73 12.44 -2.86
N ARG A 44 -6.44 13.46 -3.35
CA ARG A 44 -6.56 13.71 -4.78
C ARG A 44 -5.25 14.26 -5.34
N SER A 45 -4.76 13.64 -6.40
CA SER A 45 -3.52 14.04 -7.06
C SER A 45 -3.60 13.82 -8.58
N ALA A 46 -3.01 14.74 -9.35
CA ALA A 46 -2.77 14.51 -10.79
C ALA A 46 -1.78 13.35 -10.98
N ASP A 47 -0.90 13.16 -10.00
CA ASP A 47 0.13 12.11 -9.97
C ASP A 47 -0.35 10.84 -9.29
N ALA A 48 -1.68 10.69 -9.10
CA ALA A 48 -2.25 9.51 -8.47
C ALA A 48 -1.85 8.20 -9.15
N HIS A 49 -1.42 8.24 -10.42
CA HIS A 49 -0.97 7.11 -11.23
C HIS A 49 0.50 6.70 -10.99
N ASP A 50 1.28 7.45 -10.23
CA ASP A 50 2.70 7.17 -9.96
C ASP A 50 3.03 7.34 -8.47
N LEU A 51 3.22 6.22 -7.76
CA LEU A 51 3.50 6.24 -6.32
C LEU A 51 4.82 6.95 -5.97
N ARG A 52 5.78 7.03 -6.89
CA ARG A 52 7.05 7.74 -6.67
C ARG A 52 6.86 9.25 -6.56
N ARG A 53 5.76 9.76 -7.09
CA ARG A 53 5.42 11.20 -7.11
C ARG A 53 4.44 11.58 -6.00
N LEU A 54 3.88 10.60 -5.28
CA LEU A 54 2.95 10.86 -4.19
C LEU A 54 3.69 11.27 -2.90
N PRO A 55 3.34 12.43 -2.32
CA PRO A 55 3.99 12.90 -1.09
C PRO A 55 3.48 12.18 0.17
N ASN A 56 2.32 11.54 0.08
CA ASN A 56 1.55 10.97 1.17
C ASN A 56 1.62 9.43 1.20
N VAL A 57 2.77 8.85 0.84
CA VAL A 57 3.04 7.43 1.05
C VAL A 57 3.74 7.27 2.39
N LEU A 58 3.17 6.48 3.30
CA LEU A 58 3.75 6.17 4.60
C LEU A 58 4.65 4.95 4.45
N THR A 59 5.93 5.07 4.75
CA THR A 59 6.93 4.05 4.43
C THR A 59 7.72 3.58 5.64
N GLN A 60 8.17 2.34 5.59
CA GLN A 60 9.21 1.80 6.46
C GLN A 60 10.22 0.99 5.64
N ARG A 61 11.39 0.69 6.22
CA ARG A 61 12.43 -0.05 5.50
C ARG A 61 11.97 -1.48 5.20
N LEU A 62 12.25 -1.97 3.99
CA LEU A 62 12.12 -3.40 3.69
C LEU A 62 13.20 -4.17 4.47
N PRO A 63 12.84 -5.17 5.30
CA PRO A 63 13.83 -5.97 6.01
C PRO A 63 14.78 -6.70 5.05
N GLY A 64 16.09 -6.65 5.30
CA GLY A 64 17.11 -7.34 4.52
C GLY A 64 17.19 -8.86 4.75
N ARG A 65 16.10 -9.48 5.18
CA ARG A 65 15.97 -10.92 5.49
C ARG A 65 14.67 -11.44 4.90
N THR A 66 14.52 -12.75 4.81
CA THR A 66 13.27 -13.36 4.34
C THR A 66 12.13 -13.05 5.32
N VAL A 67 11.10 -12.37 4.84
CA VAL A 67 9.94 -11.95 5.64
C VAL A 67 8.63 -12.07 4.87
N ALA A 68 7.53 -12.22 5.60
CA ALA A 68 6.18 -11.94 5.14
C ALA A 68 5.67 -10.67 5.82
N VAL A 69 5.15 -9.74 5.02
CA VAL A 69 4.48 -8.51 5.47
C VAL A 69 3.00 -8.67 5.22
N GLU A 70 2.17 -8.54 6.25
CA GLU A 70 0.72 -8.66 6.15
C GLU A 70 0.03 -7.40 6.67
N VAL A 71 -1.09 -7.03 6.06
CA VAL A 71 -1.97 -5.94 6.52
C VAL A 71 -3.40 -6.16 6.06
N ASP A 72 -4.36 -5.84 6.93
CA ASP A 72 -5.78 -5.81 6.59
C ASP A 72 -6.13 -4.41 6.04
N LEU A 73 -6.87 -4.39 4.93
CA LEU A 73 -7.27 -3.17 4.23
C LEU A 73 -8.79 -3.12 4.02
N VAL A 74 -9.38 -1.97 4.34
CA VAL A 74 -10.75 -1.60 3.95
C VAL A 74 -10.74 -0.29 3.18
N LEU A 75 -11.41 -0.22 2.03
CA LEU A 75 -11.52 1.00 1.24
C LEU A 75 -12.91 1.66 1.40
N HIS A 76 -12.94 2.82 2.06
CA HIS A 76 -14.13 3.64 2.27
C HIS A 76 -14.18 4.79 1.26
N ALA A 77 -14.18 4.46 -0.03
CA ALA A 77 -14.11 5.45 -1.10
C ALA A 77 -15.22 5.25 -2.15
N GLY A 78 -16.00 6.30 -2.39
CA GLY A 78 -17.03 6.35 -3.43
C GLY A 78 -16.51 6.88 -4.77
N ALA A 79 -15.39 7.59 -4.79
CA ALA A 79 -14.85 8.20 -5.99
C ALA A 79 -14.19 7.15 -6.91
N PRO A 80 -14.57 7.05 -8.19
CA PRO A 80 -13.89 6.17 -9.14
C PRO A 80 -12.39 6.44 -9.21
N GLY A 81 -11.60 5.36 -9.24
CA GLY A 81 -10.14 5.39 -9.21
C GLY A 81 -9.52 5.65 -7.84
N ALA A 82 -10.31 5.98 -6.80
CA ALA A 82 -9.80 6.02 -5.44
C ALA A 82 -9.26 4.64 -5.05
N ARG A 83 -8.08 4.63 -4.43
CA ARG A 83 -7.27 3.43 -4.25
C ARG A 83 -6.40 3.51 -3.01
N ALA A 84 -6.13 2.36 -2.44
CA ALA A 84 -5.21 2.20 -1.32
C ALA A 84 -4.55 0.83 -1.39
N GLY A 85 -3.33 0.70 -0.86
CA GLY A 85 -2.61 -0.57 -0.93
C GLY A 85 -1.30 -0.62 -0.18
N LEU A 86 -0.72 -1.82 -0.21
CA LEU A 86 0.60 -2.16 0.29
C LEU A 86 1.57 -2.23 -0.90
N ALA A 87 2.68 -1.50 -0.80
CA ALA A 87 3.64 -1.33 -1.88
C ALA A 87 5.06 -1.76 -1.47
N VAL A 88 5.83 -2.22 -2.46
CA VAL A 88 7.29 -2.20 -2.45
C VAL A 88 7.73 -1.06 -3.36
N LEU A 89 8.30 -0.01 -2.78
CA LEU A 89 8.64 1.24 -3.44
C LEU A 89 10.15 1.33 -3.72
N GLY A 90 10.47 1.65 -4.97
CA GLY A 90 11.80 1.76 -5.56
C GLY A 90 11.74 2.67 -6.79
N ASP A 91 12.82 2.77 -7.56
CA ASP A 91 12.77 3.37 -8.90
C ASP A 91 11.79 2.62 -9.81
N ALA A 92 11.76 1.29 -9.69
CA ALA A 92 10.62 0.45 -10.02
C ALA A 92 9.83 0.13 -8.74
N TYR A 93 8.49 0.05 -8.84
CA TYR A 93 7.64 -0.32 -7.71
C TYR A 93 6.54 -1.29 -8.11
N GLY A 94 6.05 -2.03 -7.11
CA GLY A 94 4.89 -2.91 -7.23
C GLY A 94 3.99 -2.74 -6.01
N TRP A 95 2.67 -2.83 -6.20
CA TRP A 95 1.71 -2.74 -5.12
C TRP A 95 0.47 -3.59 -5.35
N ILE A 96 -0.09 -4.10 -4.27
CA ILE A 96 -1.37 -4.80 -4.24
C ILE A 96 -2.32 -4.07 -3.30
N GLY A 97 -3.60 -3.99 -3.64
CA GLY A 97 -4.56 -3.24 -2.85
C GLY A 97 -5.93 -3.16 -3.48
N LEU A 98 -6.71 -2.19 -3.03
CA LEU A 98 -8.09 -2.00 -3.45
C LEU A 98 -8.23 -0.73 -4.28
N GLN A 99 -9.10 -0.76 -5.29
CA GLN A 99 -9.46 0.38 -6.11
C GLN A 99 -10.97 0.39 -6.39
N ARG A 100 -11.58 1.57 -6.28
CA ARG A 100 -12.96 1.81 -6.71
C ARG A 100 -13.03 1.83 -8.25
N GLY A 101 -13.75 0.88 -8.83
CA GLY A 101 -14.00 0.80 -10.25
C GLY A 101 -14.97 1.88 -10.74
N THR A 102 -15.00 2.10 -12.06
CA THR A 102 -15.98 2.98 -12.72
C THR A 102 -17.39 2.39 -12.72
N ASP A 103 -17.50 1.07 -12.53
CA ASP A 103 -18.75 0.34 -12.29
C ASP A 103 -19.31 0.52 -10.87
N GLY A 104 -18.61 1.28 -10.02
CA GLY A 104 -19.00 1.53 -8.66
C GLY A 104 -18.68 0.39 -7.69
N GLN A 105 -18.02 -0.69 -8.12
CA GLN A 105 -17.60 -1.78 -7.26
C GLN A 105 -16.15 -1.59 -6.79
N VAL A 106 -15.77 -2.24 -5.69
CA VAL A 106 -14.37 -2.26 -5.25
C VAL A 106 -13.69 -3.51 -5.80
N HIS A 107 -12.51 -3.32 -6.37
CA HIS A 107 -11.70 -4.40 -6.92
C HIS A 107 -10.37 -4.48 -6.19
N LEU A 108 -9.94 -5.70 -5.90
CA LEU A 108 -8.54 -5.99 -5.68
C LEU A 108 -7.78 -5.79 -6.99
N VAL A 109 -6.74 -4.97 -6.94
CA VAL A 109 -5.84 -4.69 -8.06
C VAL A 109 -4.39 -4.93 -7.64
N HIS A 110 -3.57 -5.40 -8.58
CA HIS A 110 -2.14 -5.57 -8.40
C HIS A 110 -1.45 -4.91 -9.59
N ARG A 111 -0.60 -3.93 -9.32
CA ARG A 111 0.05 -3.12 -10.34
C ARG A 111 1.53 -2.93 -10.08
N PHE A 112 2.25 -2.63 -11.14
CA PHE A 112 3.67 -2.33 -11.08
C PHE A 112 4.04 -1.27 -12.12
N ALA A 113 5.18 -0.63 -11.89
CA ALA A 113 5.81 0.27 -12.84
C ALA A 113 7.32 0.04 -12.81
N GLU A 114 7.94 -0.11 -13.98
CA GLU A 114 9.41 -0.16 -14.07
C GLU A 114 10.05 1.20 -13.81
N ALA A 115 11.37 1.17 -13.64
CA ALA A 115 12.20 2.37 -13.59
C ALA A 115 11.90 3.27 -14.81
N ALA A 116 11.50 4.51 -14.54
CA ALA A 116 11.11 5.52 -15.52
C ALA A 116 9.86 5.21 -16.38
N ALA A 117 9.07 4.16 -16.08
CA ALA A 117 7.79 3.96 -16.74
C ALA A 117 6.85 5.14 -16.48
N ALA A 118 6.16 5.62 -17.52
CA ALA A 118 5.23 6.76 -17.44
C ALA A 118 3.90 6.42 -16.77
N SER A 119 3.53 5.13 -16.72
CA SER A 119 2.29 4.66 -16.12
C SER A 119 2.45 3.25 -15.56
N GLU A 120 1.61 2.93 -14.58
CA GLU A 120 1.46 1.57 -14.07
C GLU A 120 0.89 0.62 -15.13
N ARG A 121 1.19 -0.68 -14.95
CA ARG A 121 0.56 -1.80 -15.64
C ARG A 121 -0.02 -2.77 -14.63
N ASP A 122 -1.08 -3.46 -15.02
CA ASP A 122 -1.65 -4.52 -14.20
C ASP A 122 -0.68 -5.72 -14.19
N ALA A 123 -0.31 -6.16 -12.99
CA ALA A 123 0.47 -7.38 -12.78
C ALA A 123 -0.41 -8.63 -12.72
N GLY A 124 -1.71 -8.46 -12.47
CA GLY A 124 -2.71 -9.53 -12.45
C GLY A 124 -4.11 -8.99 -12.76
N HIS A 125 -5.03 -9.87 -13.11
CA HIS A 125 -6.41 -9.46 -13.41
C HIS A 125 -7.09 -8.91 -12.15
N PRO A 126 -7.79 -7.75 -12.24
CA PRO A 126 -8.60 -7.24 -11.15
C PRO A 126 -9.65 -8.26 -10.70
N ARG A 127 -9.89 -8.36 -9.40
CA ARG A 127 -10.90 -9.26 -8.83
C ARG A 127 -11.87 -8.46 -7.97
N HIS A 128 -13.15 -8.82 -7.99
CA HIS A 128 -14.10 -8.21 -7.07
C HIS A 128 -13.66 -8.43 -5.61
N ALA A 129 -13.72 -7.37 -4.80
CA ALA A 129 -13.41 -7.40 -3.37
C ALA A 129 -14.69 -7.05 -2.59
N PRO A 130 -15.44 -8.07 -2.11
CA PRO A 130 -16.66 -7.85 -1.33
C PRO A 130 -16.41 -6.92 -0.15
N ASP A 131 -17.40 -6.07 0.13
CA ASP A 131 -17.37 -5.06 1.22
C ASP A 131 -16.19 -4.07 1.15
N GLY A 132 -15.47 -4.03 0.03
CA GLY A 132 -14.25 -3.25 -0.12
C GLY A 132 -13.17 -3.67 0.88
N ARG A 133 -13.01 -4.97 1.13
CA ARG A 133 -12.03 -5.53 2.08
C ARG A 133 -11.05 -6.47 1.39
N ALA A 134 -9.81 -6.47 1.88
CA ALA A 134 -8.81 -7.48 1.54
C ALA A 134 -7.74 -7.58 2.64
N ARG A 135 -7.22 -8.78 2.85
CA ARG A 135 -5.93 -8.98 3.53
C ARG A 135 -4.84 -9.06 2.47
N LEU A 136 -3.81 -8.25 2.63
CA LEU A 136 -2.71 -8.11 1.69
C LEU A 136 -1.46 -8.73 2.29
N ARG A 137 -0.66 -9.41 1.47
CA ARG A 137 0.61 -10.01 1.89
C ARG A 137 1.70 -9.80 0.84
N ILE A 138 2.89 -9.48 1.31
CA ILE A 138 4.12 -9.47 0.52
C ILE A 138 5.12 -10.42 1.15
N GLU A 139 5.55 -11.42 0.41
CA GLU A 139 6.67 -12.28 0.80
C GLU A 139 7.93 -11.77 0.11
N ALA A 140 8.87 -11.23 0.89
CA ALA A 140 10.15 -10.74 0.41
C ALA A 140 11.26 -11.74 0.79
N GLY A 141 11.96 -12.27 -0.21
CA GLY A 141 13.02 -13.26 -0.03
C GLY A 141 14.39 -12.79 -0.52
N ALA A 142 15.27 -13.77 -0.76
CA ALA A 142 16.63 -13.53 -1.25
C ALA A 142 16.66 -12.64 -2.50
N GLY A 143 17.60 -11.70 -2.54
CA GLY A 143 17.72 -10.73 -3.63
C GLY A 143 16.55 -9.74 -3.72
N ALA A 144 15.83 -9.51 -2.62
CA ALA A 144 14.65 -8.65 -2.55
C ALA A 144 13.57 -9.01 -3.59
N ARG A 145 13.41 -10.31 -3.84
CA ARG A 145 12.35 -10.86 -4.69
C ARG A 145 11.05 -10.93 -3.90
N CYS A 146 10.03 -10.22 -4.37
CA CYS A 146 8.75 -10.04 -3.72
C CYS A 146 7.65 -10.80 -4.45
N ARG A 147 6.87 -11.59 -3.71
CA ARG A 147 5.60 -12.18 -4.16
C ARG A 147 4.46 -11.45 -3.50
N PHE A 148 3.46 -11.06 -4.29
CA PHE A 148 2.25 -10.42 -3.78
C PHE A 148 1.13 -11.46 -3.68
N LEU A 149 0.46 -11.47 -2.53
CA LEU A 149 -0.70 -12.31 -2.28
C LEU A 149 -1.82 -11.44 -1.69
N ALA A 150 -3.05 -11.87 -1.93
CA ALA A 150 -4.20 -11.26 -1.29
C ALA A 150 -5.31 -12.26 -1.06
N ASP A 151 -6.07 -12.02 0.00
CA ASP A 151 -7.28 -12.72 0.40
C ASP A 151 -8.45 -11.71 0.40
N VAL A 152 -9.52 -12.04 -0.31
CA VAL A 152 -10.78 -11.26 -0.37
C VAL A 152 -11.95 -12.02 0.25
N GLY A 153 -11.68 -13.09 1.00
CA GLY A 153 -12.66 -13.94 1.70
C GLY A 153 -12.50 -15.45 1.47
N ASP A 154 -11.57 -15.90 0.62
CA ASP A 154 -11.37 -17.31 0.24
C ASP A 154 -9.96 -17.85 0.52
N GLY A 155 -9.16 -17.11 1.29
CA GLY A 155 -7.77 -17.42 1.59
C GLY A 155 -6.77 -16.70 0.69
N PHE A 156 -5.50 -16.70 1.07
CA PHE A 156 -4.46 -16.02 0.31
C PHE A 156 -4.23 -16.67 -1.06
N ARG A 157 -4.32 -15.86 -2.11
CA ARG A 157 -3.98 -16.23 -3.49
C ARG A 157 -2.83 -15.37 -4.00
N PRO A 158 -1.81 -15.95 -4.66
CA PRO A 158 -0.78 -15.16 -5.31
C PRO A 158 -1.37 -14.35 -6.46
N SER A 159 -0.75 -13.20 -6.75
CA SER A 159 -1.10 -12.33 -7.87
C SER A 159 0.16 -11.91 -8.62
N GLY A 160 0.11 -11.99 -9.95
CA GLY A 160 1.19 -11.58 -10.84
C GLY A 160 2.50 -12.37 -10.70
N GLN A 161 3.54 -11.87 -11.37
CA GLN A 161 4.87 -12.46 -11.34
C GLN A 161 5.67 -12.00 -10.10
N VAL A 162 6.78 -12.69 -9.83
CA VAL A 162 7.74 -12.25 -8.82
C VAL A 162 8.32 -10.91 -9.22
N PHE A 163 8.21 -9.92 -8.34
CA PHE A 163 8.76 -8.58 -8.53
C PHE A 163 10.15 -8.48 -7.91
N ALA A 164 11.13 -7.94 -8.62
CA ALA A 164 12.43 -7.65 -8.05
C ALA A 164 12.44 -6.21 -7.51
N ALA A 165 12.52 -6.05 -6.19
CA ALA A 165 12.58 -4.73 -5.58
C ALA A 165 13.87 -4.01 -5.98
N THR A 166 13.74 -2.74 -6.32
CA THR A 166 14.88 -1.88 -6.69
C THR A 166 15.09 -0.81 -5.63
N PRO A 167 16.33 -0.34 -5.43
CA PRO A 167 16.56 0.87 -4.66
C PRO A 167 15.75 2.04 -5.20
N TRP A 168 15.51 3.05 -4.36
CA TRP A 168 14.95 4.32 -4.79
C TRP A 168 16.04 5.39 -4.70
N ARG A 169 16.72 5.65 -5.82
CA ARG A 169 17.90 6.52 -5.84
C ARG A 169 18.96 6.05 -4.83
N TRP A 170 19.20 6.82 -3.77
CA TRP A 170 20.21 6.53 -2.74
C TRP A 170 19.65 5.81 -1.51
N VAL A 171 18.34 5.54 -1.45
CA VAL A 171 17.75 4.68 -0.40
C VAL A 171 17.45 3.29 -0.96
N GLY A 172 17.44 2.29 -0.07
CA GLY A 172 16.99 0.94 -0.44
C GLY A 172 15.49 0.90 -0.76
N ALA A 173 15.00 -0.27 -1.18
CA ALA A 173 13.57 -0.49 -1.35
C ALA A 173 12.81 -0.29 -0.02
N LEU A 174 11.61 0.29 -0.11
CA LEU A 174 10.78 0.60 1.05
C LEU A 174 9.46 -0.18 0.98
N LEU A 175 8.92 -0.55 2.13
CA LEU A 175 7.52 -0.93 2.27
C LEU A 175 6.70 0.34 2.38
N GLY A 176 5.56 0.41 1.70
CA GLY A 176 4.70 1.59 1.69
C GLY A 176 3.23 1.26 1.90
N LEU A 177 2.54 2.08 2.69
CA LEU A 177 1.09 2.15 2.74
C LEU A 177 0.65 3.48 2.10
N PHE A 178 -0.36 3.43 1.24
CA PHE A 178 -0.86 4.64 0.58
C PHE A 178 -2.37 4.62 0.45
N ALA A 179 -2.94 5.82 0.34
CA ALA A 179 -4.28 6.05 -0.17
C ALA A 179 -4.28 7.28 -1.07
N ALA A 180 -4.87 7.17 -2.25
CA ALA A 180 -4.86 8.21 -3.26
C ALA A 180 -6.13 8.16 -4.11
N ALA A 181 -6.44 9.26 -4.77
CA ALA A 181 -7.47 9.31 -5.79
C ALA A 181 -7.01 10.20 -6.95
N PRO A 182 -7.53 9.96 -8.17
CA PRO A 182 -7.31 10.89 -9.28
C PRO A 182 -7.75 12.31 -8.92
N ALA A 183 -7.14 13.28 -9.61
CA ALA A 183 -7.52 14.68 -9.55
C ALA A 183 -9.04 14.85 -9.74
N GLY A 184 -9.62 15.80 -9.00
CA GLY A 184 -11.07 16.00 -8.96
C GLY A 184 -11.45 16.95 -7.83
N ARG A 185 -12.75 17.12 -7.60
CA ARG A 185 -13.28 18.00 -6.56
C ARG A 185 -13.74 17.20 -5.33
N GLY A 186 -13.72 17.85 -4.18
CA GLY A 186 -14.21 17.30 -2.92
C GLY A 186 -13.40 16.12 -2.38
N HIS A 187 -13.87 15.57 -1.27
CA HIS A 187 -13.26 14.41 -0.61
C HIS A 187 -13.43 13.16 -1.46
N ALA A 188 -12.40 12.31 -1.55
CA ALA A 188 -12.45 11.06 -2.32
C ALA A 188 -12.66 9.80 -1.45
N GLY A 189 -12.80 9.97 -0.13
CA GLY A 189 -12.89 8.89 0.84
C GLY A 189 -11.58 8.64 1.58
N ALA A 190 -11.50 7.51 2.25
CA ALA A 190 -10.34 7.08 3.04
C ALA A 190 -10.17 5.56 2.93
N ALA A 191 -9.08 5.04 3.47
CA ALA A 191 -8.90 3.62 3.70
C ALA A 191 -8.60 3.37 5.18
N ASP A 192 -8.84 2.17 5.66
CA ASP A 192 -8.40 1.69 6.97
C ASP A 192 -7.36 0.59 6.78
N PHE A 193 -6.20 0.75 7.41
CA PHE A 193 -5.19 -0.28 7.52
C PHE A 193 -5.10 -0.76 8.98
N THR A 194 -5.20 -2.06 9.19
CA THR A 194 -5.09 -2.68 10.52
C THR A 194 -4.16 -3.88 10.48
N LEU A 195 -3.65 -4.29 11.65
CA LEU A 195 -2.93 -5.57 11.80
C LEU A 195 -1.67 -5.65 10.91
N PHE A 196 -0.89 -4.56 10.86
CA PHE A 196 0.36 -4.56 10.10
C PHE A 196 1.40 -5.41 10.83
N ARG A 197 1.86 -6.50 10.18
CA ARG A 197 2.78 -7.48 10.75
C ARG A 197 3.91 -7.81 9.79
N ILE A 198 5.11 -7.99 10.33
CA ILE A 198 6.29 -8.50 9.64
C ILE A 198 6.77 -9.76 10.36
N THR A 199 6.57 -10.92 9.75
CA THR A 199 7.03 -12.21 10.27
C THR A 199 8.25 -12.69 9.51
N VAL A 200 9.22 -13.28 10.20
CA VAL A 200 10.38 -13.94 9.56
C VAL A 200 9.93 -15.29 8.97
N LEU A 201 10.36 -15.59 7.75
CA LEU A 201 10.11 -16.87 7.07
C LEU A 201 11.34 -17.78 7.12
#